data_AF-A0A081N495-F1
#
_entry.id   AF-A0A081N495-F1
#
_cell.length_a   1.000
_cell.length_b   1.000
_cell.length_c   1.000
_cell.angle_alpha   90.00
_cell.angle_beta   90.00
_cell.angle_gamma   90.00
#
_symmetry.space_group_name_H-M   'P 1'
#
loop_
_entity.id
_entity.type
_entity.pdbx_description
1 polymer ?
#
loop_
_entity_poly.entity_id
_entity_poly.type
_entity_poly.pdbx_seq_one_letter_code
_entity_poly.pdbx_strand_id
1 'polypeptide(L)'
;MGVGGISLWQLLIILLIVVMLFGTKKLRGLGGDLGSAVKGFKKALNSDEDAKEQEVKSVAADQPDASFTNDSVDEKDKKKS
;
A
#
# COMPACT_ATOMS: atom_id res chain seq x y z
N MET A 1 -7.38 25.78 -22.39
CA MET A 1 -7.88 25.33 -21.07
C MET A 1 -7.25 23.97 -20.80
N GLY A 2 -5.93 23.94 -20.60
CA GLY A 2 -5.18 22.69 -20.48
C GLY A 2 -5.22 22.16 -19.06
N VAL A 3 -5.03 20.84 -18.92
CA VAL A 3 -4.89 20.08 -17.67
C VAL A 3 -3.74 20.53 -16.74
N GLY A 4 -3.10 21.68 -17.00
CA GLY A 4 -2.01 22.25 -16.20
C GLY A 4 -2.46 23.04 -14.95
N GLY A 5 -3.75 23.04 -14.62
CA GLY A 5 -4.29 23.71 -13.42
C GLY A 5 -4.39 22.82 -12.18
N ILE A 6 -4.14 21.51 -12.32
CA ILE A 6 -4.15 20.57 -11.20
C ILE A 6 -2.75 20.62 -10.56
N SER A 7 -2.57 21.53 -9.61
CA SER A 7 -1.36 21.60 -8.80
C SER A 7 -1.29 20.38 -7.89
N LEU A 8 -0.08 19.88 -7.63
CA LEU A 8 0.17 18.77 -6.70
C LEU A 8 -0.49 19.01 -5.33
N TRP A 9 -0.60 20.28 -4.93
CA TRP A 9 -1.27 20.68 -3.69
C TRP A 9 -2.75 20.32 -3.65
N GLN A 10 -3.50 20.46 -4.76
CA GLN A 10 -4.90 20.04 -4.78
C GLN A 10 -5.02 18.51 -4.74
N LEU A 11 -4.13 17.78 -5.43
CA LEU A 11 -4.14 16.32 -5.40
C LEU A 11 -3.90 15.77 -3.98
N LEU A 12 -3.00 16.39 -3.20
CA LEU A 12 -2.78 16.03 -1.80
C LEU A 12 -4.02 16.24 -0.93
N ILE A 13 -4.70 17.38 -1.09
CA ILE A 13 -5.97 17.65 -0.37
C ILE A 13 -7.03 16.62 -0.74
N ILE A 14 -7.18 16.30 -2.03
CA ILE A 14 -8.18 15.34 -2.52
C ILE A 14 -7.86 13.93 -1.98
N LEU A 15 -6.59 13.52 -2.02
CA LEU A 15 -6.13 12.24 -1.48
C LEU A 15 -6.48 12.12 0.00
N LEU A 16 -6.27 13.17 0.80
CA LEU A 16 -6.60 13.18 2.22
C LEU A 16 -8.09 12.92 2.45
N ILE A 17 -8.97 13.59 1.69
CA ILE A 17 -10.42 13.42 1.77
C ILE A 17 -10.81 12.00 1.39
N VAL A 18 -10.26 11.45 0.30
CA VAL A 18 -10.51 10.07 -0.13
C VAL A 18 -10.09 9.08 0.97
N VAL A 19 -8.93 9.27 1.58
CA VAL A 19 -8.45 8.43 2.69
C VAL A 19 -9.37 8.51 3.91
N MET A 20 -9.89 9.69 4.24
CA MET A 20 -10.86 9.87 5.34
C MET A 20 -12.21 9.21 5.04
N LEU A 21 -12.69 9.25 3.79
CA LEU A 21 -13.97 8.65 3.39
C LEU A 21 -13.92 7.12 3.36
N PHE A 22 -12.88 6.56 2.73
CA PHE A 22 -12.74 5.12 2.57
C PHE A 22 -12.05 4.46 3.78
N GLY A 23 -11.33 5.23 4.57
CA GLY A 23 -10.52 4.75 5.69
C GLY A 23 -9.23 4.04 5.24
N THR A 24 -8.17 4.18 6.02
CA THR A 24 -6.86 3.57 5.73
C THR A 24 -6.90 2.03 5.67
N LYS A 25 -7.83 1.39 6.38
CA LYS A 25 -8.00 -0.07 6.38
C LYS A 25 -8.40 -0.62 5.00
N LYS A 26 -9.36 0.00 4.32
CA LYS A 26 -9.81 -0.41 2.97
C LYS A 26 -8.76 -0.09 1.92
N LEU A 27 -8.17 1.12 1.98
CA LEU A 27 -7.10 1.52 1.07
C LEU A 27 -5.86 0.64 1.18
N ARG A 28 -5.51 0.17 2.38
CA ARG A 28 -4.31 -0.66 2.54
C ARG A 28 -4.50 -2.09 2.06
N GLY A 29 -5.68 -2.67 2.27
CA GLY A 29 -6.02 -3.97 1.69
C GLY A 29 -5.92 -3.94 0.17
N LEU A 30 -6.70 -3.06 -0.47
CA LEU A 30 -6.73 -2.91 -1.92
C LEU A 30 -5.39 -2.40 -2.50
N GLY A 31 -4.72 -1.48 -1.79
CA GLY A 31 -3.44 -0.91 -2.19
C GLY A 31 -2.27 -1.88 -2.08
N GLY A 32 -2.32 -2.86 -1.18
CA GLY A 32 -1.30 -3.92 -1.09
C GLY A 32 -1.31 -4.83 -2.31
N ASP A 33 -2.50 -5.24 -2.76
CA ASP A 33 -2.67 -6.10 -3.93
C ASP A 33 -2.30 -5.35 -5.22
N LEU A 34 -2.83 -4.14 -5.39
CA LEU A 34 -2.51 -3.29 -6.54
C LEU A 34 -1.02 -2.89 -6.57
N GLY A 35 -0.45 -2.56 -5.41
CA GLY A 35 0.96 -2.18 -5.27
C GLY A 35 1.90 -3.33 -5.62
N SER A 36 1.55 -4.56 -5.23
CA SER A 36 2.33 -5.76 -5.57
C SER A 36 2.33 -6.04 -7.08
N ALA A 37 1.17 -5.90 -7.74
CA ALA A 37 1.06 -6.03 -9.19
C ALA A 37 1.88 -4.95 -9.94
N VAL A 38 1.78 -3.69 -9.51
CA VAL A 38 2.54 -2.58 -10.10
C VAL A 38 4.05 -2.72 -9.85
N LYS A 39 4.47 -3.26 -8.70
CA LYS A 39 5.89 -3.54 -8.40
C LYS A 39 6.48 -4.58 -9.34
N GLY A 40 5.73 -5.64 -9.66
CA GLY A 40 6.12 -6.64 -10.65
C GLY A 40 6.23 -6.05 -12.06
N PHE A 41 5.27 -5.21 -12.45
CA PHE A 41 5.29 -4.51 -13.73
C PHE A 41 6.50 -3.58 -13.86
N LYS A 42 6.78 -2.76 -12.84
CA LYS A 42 7.97 -1.89 -12.82
C LYS A 42 9.25 -2.73 -12.89
N LYS A 43 9.33 -3.83 -12.14
CA LYS A 43 10.50 -4.71 -12.15
C LYS A 43 10.75 -5.30 -13.53
N ALA A 44 9.72 -5.79 -14.21
CA ALA A 44 9.83 -6.29 -15.59
C ALA A 44 10.30 -5.20 -16.56
N LEU A 45 9.72 -3.99 -16.45
CA LEU A 45 10.09 -2.87 -17.33
C LEU A 45 11.55 -2.41 -17.13
N ASN A 46 12.05 -2.42 -15.88
CA ASN A 46 13.43 -2.04 -15.58
C ASN A 46 14.43 -3.21 -15.81
N SER A 47 13.96 -4.46 -15.84
CA SER A 47 14.79 -5.63 -16.15
C SER A 47 15.22 -5.68 -17.62
N ASP A 48 14.47 -5.04 -18.53
CA ASP A 48 14.86 -4.89 -19.94
C ASP A 48 15.91 -3.78 -20.16
N GLU A 49 16.03 -2.78 -19.26
CA GLU A 49 16.96 -1.65 -19.41
C GLU A 49 18.28 -1.82 -18.64
N ASP A 50 18.31 -2.56 -17.53
CA ASP A 50 19.48 -2.70 -16.65
C ASP A 50 19.81 -4.16 -16.33
N ALA A 51 20.40 -4.88 -17.28
CA ALA A 51 20.96 -6.21 -17.03
C ALA A 51 22.27 -6.18 -16.19
N LYS A 52 22.68 -5.03 -15.64
CA LYS A 52 24.01 -4.88 -15.04
C LYS A 52 24.09 -3.96 -13.83
N GLU A 53 23.14 -3.96 -12.90
CA GLU A 53 23.47 -3.56 -11.54
C GLU A 53 22.55 -4.23 -10.52
N GLN A 54 23.11 -5.17 -9.75
CA GLN A 54 22.67 -5.55 -8.41
C GLN A 54 21.21 -6.07 -8.33
N GLU A 55 20.97 -7.36 -8.16
CA GLU A 55 21.10 -7.98 -6.83
C GLU A 55 20.67 -7.09 -5.65
N VAL A 56 19.65 -6.24 -5.78
CA VAL A 56 19.03 -5.63 -4.59
C VAL A 56 18.01 -6.59 -4.04
N LYS A 57 18.51 -7.45 -3.14
CA LYS A 57 17.79 -8.11 -2.06
C LYS A 57 16.77 -9.16 -2.49
N SER A 58 17.30 -10.37 -2.61
CA SER A 58 16.76 -11.60 -2.03
C SER A 58 16.42 -11.46 -0.53
N VAL A 59 15.57 -10.50 -0.15
CA VAL A 59 15.03 -10.35 1.22
C VAL A 59 13.53 -10.26 1.13
N ALA A 60 12.91 -11.41 0.93
CA ALA A 60 11.58 -11.73 1.43
C ALA A 60 11.57 -13.20 1.86
N ALA A 61 12.64 -13.60 2.57
CA ALA A 61 12.59 -14.72 3.49
C ALA A 61 12.83 -14.11 4.88
N ASP A 62 11.92 -14.39 5.79
CA ASP A 62 11.90 -14.06 7.22
C ASP A 62 11.26 -12.73 7.68
N GLN A 63 9.94 -12.81 7.92
CA GLN A 63 9.17 -12.19 9.03
C GLN A 63 8.68 -10.71 8.90
N PRO A 64 7.66 -10.26 9.67
CA PRO A 64 6.24 -10.57 9.47
C PRO A 64 5.31 -9.36 9.75
N ASP A 65 5.13 -8.37 8.88
CA ASP A 65 4.26 -7.23 9.25
C ASP A 65 3.74 -6.42 8.07
N ALA A 66 2.69 -6.94 7.43
CA ALA A 66 1.63 -6.04 6.97
C ALA A 66 0.26 -6.51 7.47
N SER A 67 0.20 -7.22 8.60
CA SER A 67 -1.00 -7.25 9.43
C SER A 67 -0.99 -5.99 10.31
N PHE A 68 -1.60 -4.89 9.86
CA PHE A 68 -2.17 -3.93 10.80
C PHE A 68 -3.34 -4.68 11.40
N THR A 69 -3.07 -5.29 12.55
CA THR A 69 -4.06 -5.90 13.43
C THR A 69 -5.17 -4.88 13.61
N ASN A 70 -6.37 -5.28 13.17
CA ASN A 70 -7.61 -4.65 13.55
C ASN A 70 -7.79 -4.89 15.06
N ASP A 71 -7.14 -4.08 15.88
CA ASP A 71 -7.46 -4.02 17.30
C ASP A 71 -8.64 -3.06 17.46
N SER A 72 -9.86 -3.61 17.36
CA SER A 72 -11.05 -3.12 18.06
C SER A 72 -12.26 -4.00 17.76
N VAL A 73 -12.83 -4.52 18.86
CA VAL A 73 -14.21 -5.03 19.08
C VAL A 73 -14.46 -6.52 18.81
N ASP A 74 -14.35 -7.33 19.87
CA ASP A 74 -15.36 -8.22 20.51
C ASP A 74 -14.56 -9.29 21.30
N GLU A 75 -14.65 -9.45 22.63
CA GLU A 75 -15.74 -10.16 23.28
C GLU A 75 -15.55 -10.06 24.81
N LYS A 76 -16.54 -9.50 25.50
CA LYS A 76 -16.58 -9.40 26.97
C LYS A 76 -17.36 -10.60 27.51
N ASP A 77 -16.79 -11.80 27.48
CA ASP A 77 -17.43 -12.97 28.09
C ASP A 77 -16.42 -13.83 28.86
N LYS A 78 -16.06 -13.36 30.07
CA LYS A 78 -15.33 -14.18 31.06
C LYS A 78 -16.34 -14.85 31.97
N LYS A 79 -16.96 -15.92 31.48
CA LYS A 79 -17.58 -16.94 32.31
C LYS A 79 -16.49 -17.93 32.75
N LYS A 80 -16.39 -18.13 34.07
CA LYS A 80 -15.95 -19.36 34.73
C LYS A 80 -14.44 -19.70 34.72
N SER A 81 -13.76 -19.29 35.79
CA SER A 81 -13.01 -20.18 36.69
C SER A 81 -12.82 -19.46 38.02
#